data_AF-A0A5C8IQR2-F1
#
_entry.id   AF-A0A5C8IQR2-F1
#
_cell.length_a   1.000
_cell.length_b   1.000
_cell.length_c   1.000
_cell.angle_alpha   90.00
_cell.angle_beta   90.00
_cell.angle_gamma   90.00
#
_symmetry.space_group_name_H-M   'P 1'
#
loop_
_entity.id
_entity.type
_entity.pdbx_description
1 polymer ?
#
loop_
_entity_poly.entity_id
_entity_poly.type
_entity_poly.pdbx_seq_one_letter_code
_entity_poly.pdbx_strand_id
1 'polypeptide(L)' 'MSNELLRLDEIAREAWDGNYERVGVLSTGERLYVALASGRMRELCPGDSIVYAVGRVGPEWMEHMKAVWSNTRQPEN' A
#
# COMPACT_ATOMS: atom_id res chain seq x y z
N MET A 1 5.45 7.94 15.24
CA MET A 1 5.29 7.14 14.01
C MET A 1 6.06 5.84 14.15
N SER A 2 5.44 4.72 13.83
CA SER A 2 6.12 3.41 13.79
C SER A 2 7.07 3.35 12.60
N ASN A 3 8.30 2.89 12.81
CA ASN A 3 9.37 2.84 11.79
C ASN A 3 8.99 1.94 10.59
N GLU A 4 8.11 0.96 10.82
CA GLU A 4 7.56 0.07 9.80
C GLU A 4 6.71 0.82 8.76
N LEU A 5 5.76 1.65 9.18
CA LEU A 5 4.87 2.36 8.27
C LEU A 5 5.62 3.34 7.35
N LEU A 6 6.67 3.99 7.87
CA LEU A 6 7.53 4.86 7.06
C LEU A 6 8.25 4.07 5.96
N ARG A 7 8.78 2.89 6.30
CA ARG A 7 9.39 1.97 5.33
C ARG A 7 8.36 1.51 4.28
N LEU A 8 7.13 1.21 4.69
CA LEU A 8 6.07 0.82 3.75
C LEU A 8 5.66 1.99 2.85
N ASP A 9 5.65 3.23 3.37
CA ASP A 9 5.37 4.42 2.57
C ASP A 9 6.45 4.65 1.50
N GLU A 10 7.73 4.43 1.82
CA GLU A 10 8.81 4.47 0.83
C GLU A 10 8.59 3.44 -0.29
N ILE A 11 8.29 2.19 0.09
CA ILE A 11 8.03 1.12 -0.88
C ILE A 11 6.76 1.43 -1.71
N ALA A 12 5.75 2.04 -1.11
CA ALA A 12 4.55 2.48 -1.82
C ALA A 12 4.83 3.58 -2.84
N ARG A 13 5.77 4.50 -2.58
CA ARG A 13 6.20 5.50 -3.58
C ARG A 13 6.92 4.86 -4.75
N GLU A 14 7.82 3.91 -4.47
CA GLU A 14 8.48 3.13 -5.53
C GLU A 14 7.47 2.35 -6.37
N ALA A 15 6.49 1.70 -5.72
CA ALA A 15 5.43 0.97 -6.42
C ALA A 15 4.51 1.89 -7.23
N TRP A 16 4.30 3.13 -6.78
CA TRP A 16 3.57 4.14 -7.54
C TRP A 16 4.26 4.40 -8.89
N ASP A 17 5.60 4.53 -8.88
CA ASP A 17 6.45 4.65 -10.07
C ASP A 17 6.60 3.35 -10.89
N GLY A 18 5.98 2.26 -10.45
CA GLY A 18 6.04 0.95 -11.11
C GLY A 18 7.26 0.10 -10.73
N ASN A 19 8.03 0.49 -9.72
CA ASN A 19 9.11 -0.32 -9.17
C ASN A 19 8.59 -1.24 -8.05
N TYR A 20 8.63 -2.55 -8.27
CA TYR A 20 8.09 -3.56 -7.35
C TYR A 20 9.15 -4.43 -6.65
N GLU A 21 10.43 -4.12 -6.80
CA GLU A 21 11.54 -4.97 -6.33
C GLU A 21 11.44 -5.31 -4.83
N ARG A 22 11.03 -4.33 -4.01
CA ARG A 22 10.93 -4.47 -2.55
C ARG A 22 9.62 -5.09 -2.07
N VAL A 23 8.66 -5.33 -2.95
CA VAL A 23 7.32 -5.84 -2.57
C VAL A 23 7.32 -7.35 -2.30
N GLY A 24 8.20 -8.11 -2.96
CA GLY A 24 8.21 -9.57 -2.88
C GLY A 24 8.51 -10.14 -1.48
N VAL A 25 9.25 -9.39 -0.66
CA VAL A 25 9.63 -9.78 0.71
C VAL A 25 8.60 -9.38 1.77
N LEU A 26 7.56 -8.62 1.38
CA LEU A 26 6.53 -8.16 2.31
C LEU A 26 5.58 -9.30 2.67
N SER A 27 5.14 -9.30 3.94
CA SER A 27 3.99 -10.07 4.38
C SER A 27 2.72 -9.65 3.63
N THR A 28 1.68 -10.47 3.72
CA THR A 28 0.39 -10.16 3.08
C THR A 28 -0.19 -8.81 3.55
N GLY A 29 -0.12 -8.50 4.84
CA GLY A 29 -0.65 -7.23 5.37
C GLY A 29 0.13 -6.01 4.88
N GLU A 30 1.46 -6.08 4.94
CA GLU A 30 2.36 -5.04 4.41
C GLU A 30 2.16 -4.83 2.91
N ARG A 31 2.02 -5.92 2.14
CA ARG A 31 1.79 -5.84 0.70
C ARG A 31 0.45 -5.19 0.37
N LEU A 32 -0.61 -5.52 1.11
CA LEU A 32 -1.92 -4.90 0.93
C LEU A 32 -1.89 -3.41 1.29
N TYR A 33 -1.15 -3.03 2.33
CA TYR A 33 -0.91 -1.62 2.63
C TYR A 33 -0.25 -0.90 1.45
N VAL A 34 0.85 -1.44 0.94
CA VAL A 34 1.59 -0.87 -0.21
C VAL A 34 0.70 -0.80 -1.45
N ALA A 35 -0.08 -1.83 -1.73
CA ALA A 35 -0.98 -1.90 -2.87
C ALA A 35 -2.10 -0.86 -2.82
N LEU A 36 -2.70 -0.65 -1.65
CA LEU A 36 -3.70 0.39 -1.43
C LEU A 36 -3.10 1.80 -1.53
N ALA A 37 -1.96 2.03 -0.89
CA ALA A 37 -1.30 3.35 -0.87
C ALA A 37 -0.81 3.77 -2.28
N SER A 38 -0.19 2.84 -3.02
CA SER A 38 0.34 3.10 -4.37
C SER A 38 -0.73 3.06 -5.46
N GLY A 39 -1.93 2.56 -5.17
CA GLY A 39 -2.98 2.35 -6.16
C GLY A 39 -2.78 1.13 -7.07
N ARG A 40 -1.81 0.27 -6.74
CA ARG A 40 -1.41 -0.88 -7.54
C ARG A 40 -2.05 -2.20 -7.09
N MET A 41 -3.32 -2.15 -6.70
CA MET A 41 -4.05 -3.34 -6.25
C MET A 41 -4.07 -4.45 -7.30
N ARG A 42 -4.19 -4.10 -8.59
CA ARG A 42 -4.23 -5.09 -9.68
C ARG A 42 -2.88 -5.76 -9.90
N GLU A 43 -1.79 -5.02 -9.74
CA GLU A 43 -0.43 -5.50 -10.00
C GLU A 43 0.10 -6.30 -8.80
N LEU A 44 -0.15 -5.82 -7.58
CA LEU A 44 0.45 -6.37 -6.37
C LEU A 44 -0.43 -7.43 -5.67
N CYS A 45 -1.75 -7.30 -5.79
CA CYS A 45 -2.74 -8.15 -5.11
C CYS A 45 -3.92 -8.53 -6.04
N PRO A 46 -3.66 -9.12 -7.23
CA PRO A 46 -4.69 -9.32 -8.26
C PRO A 46 -5.90 -10.16 -7.83
N GLY A 47 -5.75 -11.02 -6.82
CA GLY A 47 -6.81 -11.89 -6.31
C GLY A 47 -7.63 -11.28 -5.17
N ASP A 48 -7.19 -10.14 -4.61
CA ASP A 48 -7.79 -9.56 -3.42
C ASP A 48 -8.73 -8.41 -3.76
N SER A 49 -9.88 -8.36 -3.08
CA SER A 49 -10.77 -7.20 -3.17
C SER A 49 -10.27 -6.04 -2.30
N ILE A 50 -10.57 -4.80 -2.70
CA ILE A 50 -10.25 -3.61 -1.90
C ILE A 50 -10.89 -3.70 -0.50
N VAL A 51 -12.12 -4.22 -0.40
CA VAL A 51 -12.83 -4.38 0.88
C VAL A 51 -12.07 -5.33 1.81
N TYR A 52 -11.59 -6.46 1.28
CA TYR A 52 -10.75 -7.39 2.03
C TYR A 52 -9.43 -6.73 2.46
N ALA A 53 -8.77 -6.03 1.54
CA ALA A 53 -7.50 -5.34 1.80
C ALA A 53 -7.63 -4.33 2.95
N VAL A 54 -8.66 -3.47 2.90
CA VAL A 54 -8.94 -2.48 3.94
C VAL A 54 -9.21 -3.14 5.29
N GLY A 55 -10.00 -4.23 5.30
CA GLY A 55 -10.26 -4.98 6.52
C GLY A 55 -9.01 -5.65 7.11
N ARG A 56 -8.09 -6.12 6.24
CA ARG A 56 -6.86 -6.81 6.64
C ARG A 56 -5.78 -5.87 7.15
N VAL A 57 -5.63 -4.69 6.52
CA VAL A 57 -4.70 -3.63 6.96
C VAL A 57 -5.10 -3.07 8.31
N GLY A 58 -6.41 -2.95 8.57
CA GLY A 58 -6.94 -2.54 9.87
C GLY A 58 -6.92 -1.03 10.12
N PRO A 59 -7.61 -0.57 11.17
CA PRO A 59 -7.96 0.84 11.35
C PRO A 59 -6.75 1.74 11.59
N GLU A 60 -5.78 1.33 12.40
CA GLU A 60 -4.60 2.15 12.74
C GLU A 60 -3.76 2.49 11.50
N TRP A 61 -3.46 1.47 10.68
CA TRP A 61 -2.68 1.66 9.47
C TRP A 61 -3.48 2.44 8.42
N MET A 62 -4.81 2.26 8.36
CA MET A 62 -5.67 3.05 7.49
C MET A 62 -5.74 4.53 7.92
N GLU A 63 -5.70 4.85 9.21
CA GLU A 63 -5.63 6.24 9.69
C GLU A 63 -4.31 6.90 9.27
N HIS A 64 -3.18 6.20 9.45
CA HIS A 64 -1.89 6.67 8.96
C HIS A 64 -1.90 6.85 7.43
N MET A 65 -2.44 5.87 6.69
CA MET A 65 -2.54 5.94 5.24
C MET A 65 -3.37 7.15 4.79
N LYS A 66 -4.50 7.44 5.44
CA LYS A 66 -5.30 8.64 5.16
C LYS A 66 -4.50 9.93 5.39
N ALA A 67 -3.72 10.00 6.48
CA ALA A 67 -2.93 11.18 6.79
C ALA A 67 -1.84 11.45 5.72
N VAL A 68 -1.23 10.41 5.16
CA VAL A 68 -0.12 10.53 4.20
C VAL A 68 -0.61 10.61 2.75
N TRP A 69 -1.60 9.79 2.38
CA TRP A 69 -1.93 9.50 0.98
C TRP A 69 -3.23 10.12 0.49
N SER A 70 -4.07 10.69 1.36
CA SER A 70 -5.41 11.20 0.96
C SER A 70 -5.40 12.26 -0.15
N ASN A 71 -4.30 13.00 -0.30
CA ASN A 71 -4.13 14.03 -1.34
C ASN A 71 -3.29 13.55 -2.54
N THR A 72 -2.86 12.28 -2.54
CA THR A 72 -2.07 11.70 -3.63
C THR A 72 -3.02 11.12 -4.68
N ARG A 73 -2.79 11.46 -5.94
CA ARG A 73 -3.55 10.86 -7.04
C ARG A 73 -3.09 9.42 -7.27
N GLN A 74 -4.06 8.58 -7.62
CA GLN A 74 -3.76 7.25 -8.13
C GLN A 74 -3.00 7.39 -9.46
N PRO A 75 -2.04 6.50 -9.74
CA PRO A 75 -1.36 6.51 -11.02
C PRO A 75 -2.37 6.25 -12.15
N GLU A 76 -2.29 7.06 -13.20
CA GLU A 76 -3.06 6.85 -14.43
C GLU A 76 -2.34 5.75 -15.22
N ASN A 77 -2.99 4.61 -15.40
CA ASN A 77 -2.42 3.45 -16.09
C ASN A 77 -1.89 3.78 -17.49
#